data_AF-A0A2W5ZMM6-F1
#
_entry.id   AF-A0A2W5ZMM6-F1
#
_cell.length_a   1.000
_cell.length_b   1.000
_cell.length_c   1.000
_cell.angle_alpha   90.00
_cell.angle_beta   90.00
_cell.angle_gamma   90.00
#
_symmetry.space_group_name_H-M   'P 1'
#
loop_
_entity.id
_entity.type
_entity.pdbx_description
1 polymer ?
#
loop_
_entity_poly.entity_id
_entity_poly.type
_entity_poly.pdbx_seq_one_letter_code
_entity_poly.pdbx_strand_id
1 'polypeptide(L)'
;MTAAEETLAALRARGSLLLRDGDSLRLRGPGHLNDPAVRAALLAHKREILALLDPSAVVDPRPDLSDDAALWARLLTLAWARDGSDRCGVYGSLLGMRCLGVRLTSGVHTLRLQARREPPGEPPSWATPDQYREERARWLDPHREAVVSLLSAAVSAPNSLVTAR
;
A
#
# COMPACT_ATOMS: atom_id res chain seq x y z
N MET A 1 19.09 9.77 -1.94
CA MET A 1 18.53 8.44 -2.23
C MET A 1 19.60 7.44 -1.84
N THR A 2 19.27 6.44 -1.02
CA THR A 2 20.21 5.38 -0.59
C THR A 2 20.32 4.30 -1.66
N ALA A 3 21.36 3.47 -1.61
CA ALA A 3 21.52 2.34 -2.54
C ALA A 3 20.35 1.33 -2.47
N ALA A 4 19.74 1.15 -1.29
CA ALA A 4 18.52 0.37 -1.12
C ALA A 4 17.31 0.99 -1.83
N GLU A 5 17.14 2.32 -1.73
CA GLU A 5 16.08 3.06 -2.43
C GLU A 5 16.30 3.02 -3.95
N GLU A 6 17.53 3.14 -4.42
CA GLU A 6 17.91 3.01 -5.83
C GLU A 6 17.61 1.61 -6.38
N THR A 7 17.95 0.57 -5.61
CA THR A 7 17.63 -0.83 -5.97
C THR A 7 16.12 -1.04 -6.09
N LEU A 8 15.34 -0.51 -5.14
CA LEU A 8 13.88 -0.54 -5.21
C LEU A 8 13.35 0.24 -6.42
N ALA A 9 13.84 1.46 -6.65
CA ALA A 9 13.43 2.30 -7.78
C ALA A 9 13.72 1.62 -9.13
N ALA A 10 14.90 0.99 -9.28
CA ALA A 10 15.26 0.27 -10.49
C ALA A 10 14.35 -0.94 -10.75
N LEU A 11 13.97 -1.68 -9.70
CA LEU A 11 13.01 -2.78 -9.82
C LEU A 11 11.61 -2.29 -10.23
N ARG A 12 11.16 -1.17 -9.64
CA ARG A 12 9.88 -0.53 -9.97
C ARG A 12 9.83 -0.04 -11.40
N ALA A 13 10.89 0.61 -11.87
CA ALA A 13 11.01 1.09 -13.26
C ALA A 13 10.89 -0.05 -14.29
N ARG A 14 11.21 -1.28 -13.87
CA ARG A 14 11.06 -2.50 -14.68
C ARG A 14 9.72 -3.19 -14.47
N GLY A 15 8.76 -2.57 -13.77
CA GLY A 15 7.45 -3.15 -13.47
C GLY A 15 7.46 -4.26 -12.42
N SER A 16 8.54 -4.39 -11.65
CA SER A 16 8.67 -5.43 -10.62
C SER A 16 8.23 -4.90 -9.26
N LEU A 17 7.55 -5.75 -8.50
CA LEU A 17 7.11 -5.47 -7.14
C LEU A 17 7.91 -6.33 -6.16
N LEU A 18 8.67 -5.70 -5.29
CA LEU A 18 9.38 -6.35 -4.21
C LEU A 18 8.53 -6.32 -2.94
N LEU A 19 8.28 -7.47 -2.36
CA LEU A 19 7.43 -7.68 -1.20
C LEU A 19 8.25 -8.21 -0.04
N ARG A 20 7.92 -7.77 1.18
CA ARG A 20 8.40 -8.41 2.41
C ARG A 20 7.56 -9.64 2.74
N ASP A 21 8.21 -10.73 3.10
CA ASP A 21 7.62 -11.97 3.62
C ASP A 21 8.42 -12.42 4.85
N GLY A 22 8.00 -11.95 6.03
CA GLY A 22 8.80 -12.08 7.26
C GLY A 22 10.16 -11.40 7.10
N ASP A 23 11.23 -12.19 7.24
CA ASP A 23 12.63 -11.76 7.04
C ASP A 23 13.16 -12.05 5.63
N SER A 24 12.26 -12.36 4.70
CA SER A 24 12.57 -12.65 3.30
C SER A 24 11.97 -11.61 2.36
N LEU A 25 12.56 -11.52 1.18
CA LEU A 25 12.08 -10.68 0.09
C LEU A 25 11.51 -11.58 -1.00
N ARG A 26 10.32 -11.24 -1.51
CA ARG A 26 9.69 -11.89 -2.66
C ARG A 26 9.57 -10.90 -3.80
N LEU A 27 10.03 -11.27 -4.99
CA LEU A 27 9.87 -10.46 -6.18
C LEU A 27 8.67 -10.98 -6.99
N ARG A 28 7.79 -10.08 -7.44
CA ARG A 28 6.70 -10.35 -8.38
C ARG A 28 6.85 -9.48 -9.62
N GLY A 29 6.44 -9.99 -10.78
CA GLY A 29 6.55 -9.29 -12.06
C GLY A 29 7.76 -9.74 -12.89
N PRO A 30 8.13 -8.98 -13.93
CA PRO A 30 9.15 -9.38 -14.91
C PRO A 30 10.60 -9.27 -14.38
N GLY A 31 10.80 -8.72 -13.18
CA GLY A 31 12.08 -8.79 -12.49
C GLY A 31 12.37 -10.22 -12.10
N HIS A 32 13.44 -10.78 -12.66
CA HIS A 32 13.84 -12.13 -12.35
C HIS A 32 14.91 -12.11 -11.25
N LEU A 33 14.67 -12.81 -10.13
CA LEU A 33 15.69 -13.11 -9.12
C LEU A 33 16.88 -13.91 -9.72
N ASN A 34 16.74 -14.40 -10.95
CA ASN A 34 17.78 -15.08 -11.70
C ASN A 34 18.78 -14.12 -12.35
N ASP A 35 18.51 -12.82 -12.40
CA ASP A 35 19.52 -11.82 -12.77
C ASP A 35 20.55 -11.71 -11.63
N PRO A 36 21.83 -12.09 -11.85
CA PRO A 36 22.84 -12.10 -10.80
C PRO A 36 23.09 -10.71 -10.21
N ALA A 37 22.97 -9.64 -11.01
CA ALA A 37 23.18 -8.28 -10.56
C ALA A 37 22.04 -7.83 -9.63
N VAL A 38 20.79 -8.14 -10.01
CA VAL A 38 19.62 -7.87 -9.14
C VAL A 38 19.73 -8.65 -7.84
N ARG A 39 20.09 -9.94 -7.92
CA ARG A 39 20.23 -10.79 -6.72
C ARG A 39 21.35 -10.29 -5.80
N ALA A 40 22.50 -9.88 -6.36
CA ALA A 40 23.60 -9.33 -5.59
C ALA A 40 23.20 -8.03 -4.88
N ALA A 41 22.54 -7.10 -5.58
CA ALA A 41 22.05 -5.85 -5.01
C ALA A 41 21.02 -6.08 -3.88
N LEU A 42 20.06 -6.98 -4.10
CA LEU A 42 19.07 -7.35 -3.09
C LEU A 42 19.70 -7.97 -1.84
N LEU A 43 20.73 -8.81 -2.01
CA LEU A 43 21.43 -9.42 -0.87
C LEU A 43 22.29 -8.40 -0.11
N ALA A 44 23.01 -7.53 -0.83
CA ALA A 44 23.86 -6.50 -0.24
C ALA A 44 23.05 -5.52 0.63
N HIS A 45 21.84 -5.17 0.20
CA HIS A 45 20.99 -4.18 0.86
C HIS A 45 19.77 -4.79 1.55
N LYS A 46 19.74 -6.11 1.77
CA LYS A 46 18.55 -6.84 2.24
C LYS A 46 17.91 -6.22 3.48
N ARG A 47 18.72 -5.87 4.49
CA ARG A 47 18.23 -5.32 5.76
C ARG A 47 17.58 -3.95 5.59
N GLU A 48 18.21 -3.07 4.82
CA GLU A 48 17.69 -1.72 4.52
C GLU A 48 16.41 -1.81 3.70
N ILE A 49 16.36 -2.70 2.71
CA ILE A 49 15.17 -2.95 1.91
C ILE A 49 14.03 -3.51 2.77
N LEU A 50 14.32 -4.47 3.66
CA LEU A 50 13.30 -5.01 4.59
C LEU A 50 12.75 -3.92 5.53
N ALA A 51 13.59 -2.98 5.96
CA ALA A 51 13.17 -1.83 6.76
C ALA A 51 12.31 -0.83 5.95
N LEU A 52 12.69 -0.55 4.70
CA LEU A 52 11.90 0.30 3.78
C LEU A 52 10.54 -0.32 3.40
N LEU A 53 10.45 -1.66 3.44
CA LEU A 53 9.22 -2.41 3.18
C LEU A 53 8.51 -2.82 4.47
N ASP A 54 8.96 -2.34 5.63
CA ASP A 54 8.30 -2.62 6.90
C ASP A 54 6.93 -1.95 6.93
N PRO A 55 5.85 -2.71 7.16
CA PRO A 55 4.52 -2.12 7.25
C PRO A 55 4.36 -1.08 8.36
N SER A 56 5.19 -1.15 9.40
CA SER A 56 5.22 -0.14 10.46
C SER A 56 5.94 1.16 10.06
N ALA A 57 6.71 1.15 8.97
CA ALA A 57 7.39 2.36 8.48
C ALA A 57 6.41 3.33 7.81
N VAL A 58 5.30 2.82 7.26
CA VAL A 58 4.23 3.66 6.69
C VAL A 58 3.15 3.88 7.75
N VAL A 59 3.25 5.02 8.44
CA VAL A 59 2.27 5.43 9.45
C VAL A 59 0.94 5.78 8.77
N ASP A 60 -0.16 5.18 9.25
CA ASP A 60 -1.51 5.55 8.82
C ASP A 60 -1.78 7.02 9.19
N PRO A 61 -2.09 7.91 8.22
CA PRO A 61 -2.33 9.32 8.50
C PRO A 61 -3.63 9.58 9.30
N ARG A 62 -4.48 8.57 9.51
CA ARG A 62 -5.74 8.68 10.25
C ARG A 62 -5.83 7.66 11.39
N PRO A 63 -4.97 7.77 12.43
CA PRO A 63 -4.99 6.85 13.56
C PRO A 63 -6.29 6.93 14.37
N ASP A 64 -7.06 8.00 14.21
CA ASP A 64 -8.42 8.16 14.76
C ASP A 64 -9.43 7.15 14.16
N LEU A 65 -9.17 6.64 12.96
CA LEU A 65 -9.97 5.62 12.29
C LEU A 65 -9.35 4.22 12.53
N SER A 66 -9.30 3.80 13.79
CA SER A 66 -8.53 2.65 14.26
C SER A 66 -9.03 1.28 13.75
N ASP A 67 -10.33 1.14 13.50
CA ASP A 67 -10.98 -0.12 13.10
C ASP A 67 -10.34 -0.80 11.87
N ASP A 68 -9.83 -0.01 10.93
CA ASP A 68 -9.23 -0.50 9.68
C ASP A 68 -7.79 -0.02 9.48
N ALA A 69 -7.17 0.57 10.49
CA ALA A 69 -5.84 1.15 10.42
C ALA A 69 -4.77 0.11 10.05
N ALA A 70 -4.86 -1.11 10.58
CA ALA A 70 -3.92 -2.19 10.24
C ALA A 70 -4.03 -2.62 8.76
N LEU A 71 -5.25 -2.65 8.21
CA LEU A 71 -5.48 -2.95 6.79
C LEU A 71 -4.96 -1.84 5.89
N TRP A 72 -5.12 -0.58 6.32
CA TRP A 72 -4.58 0.58 5.62
C TRP A 72 -3.06 0.63 5.65
N ALA A 73 -2.42 0.44 6.80
CA ALA A 73 -0.96 0.37 6.90
C ALA A 73 -0.41 -0.69 5.94
N ARG A 74 -1.05 -1.87 5.88
CA ARG A 74 -0.69 -2.91 4.92
C ARG A 74 -0.86 -2.47 3.47
N LEU A 75 -2.04 -1.94 3.11
CA LEU A 75 -2.33 -1.52 1.74
C LEU A 75 -1.37 -0.42 1.28
N LEU A 76 -1.11 0.58 2.13
CA LEU A 76 -0.20 1.68 1.85
C LEU A 76 1.25 1.21 1.75
N THR A 77 1.65 0.19 2.51
CA THR A 77 2.98 -0.42 2.38
C THR A 77 3.15 -1.12 1.04
N LEU A 78 2.13 -1.88 0.61
CA LEU A 78 2.13 -2.52 -0.72
C LEU A 78 2.14 -1.47 -1.84
N ALA A 79 1.39 -0.39 -1.70
CA ALA A 79 1.37 0.72 -2.64
C ALA A 79 2.72 1.46 -2.67
N TRP A 80 3.30 1.75 -1.50
CA TRP A 80 4.64 2.35 -1.38
C TRP A 80 5.69 1.48 -2.05
N ALA A 81 5.64 0.16 -1.83
CA ALA A 81 6.52 -0.80 -2.49
C ALA A 81 6.43 -0.75 -4.02
N ARG A 82 5.25 -0.40 -4.56
CA ARG A 82 5.01 -0.27 -6.00
C ARG A 82 5.51 1.05 -6.57
N ASP A 83 5.11 2.19 -6.01
CA ASP A 83 5.38 3.51 -6.59
C ASP A 83 5.49 4.63 -5.55
N GLY A 84 5.94 4.33 -4.34
CA GLY A 84 6.01 5.29 -3.23
C GLY A 84 6.75 6.61 -3.52
N SER A 85 7.70 6.61 -4.46
CA SER A 85 8.40 7.84 -4.89
C SER A 85 7.56 8.76 -5.78
N ASP A 86 6.48 8.25 -6.37
CA ASP A 86 5.55 9.00 -7.21
C ASP A 86 4.34 9.46 -6.40
N ARG A 87 4.30 10.77 -6.08
CA ARG A 87 3.17 11.38 -5.35
C ARG A 87 1.87 11.40 -6.16
N CYS A 88 1.96 11.30 -7.49
CA CYS A 88 0.80 11.20 -8.37
C CYS A 88 0.46 9.74 -8.72
N GLY A 89 1.22 8.78 -8.17
CA GLY A 89 0.99 7.35 -8.37
C GLY A 89 -0.13 6.78 -7.48
N VAL A 90 -0.24 5.45 -7.47
CA VAL A 90 -1.25 4.73 -6.69
C VAL A 90 -1.04 4.90 -5.20
N TYR A 91 0.21 4.96 -4.72
CA TYR A 91 0.51 5.27 -3.32
C TYR A 91 -0.07 6.63 -2.90
N GLY A 92 0.27 7.70 -3.63
CA GLY A 92 -0.20 9.05 -3.31
C GLY A 92 -1.73 9.16 -3.35
N SER A 93 -2.33 8.52 -4.36
CA SER A 93 -3.79 8.47 -4.50
C SER A 93 -4.47 7.73 -3.34
N LEU A 94 -3.97 6.55 -2.94
CA LEU A 94 -4.52 5.81 -1.80
C LEU A 94 -4.30 6.54 -0.47
N LEU A 95 -3.14 7.16 -0.28
CA LEU A 95 -2.84 7.98 0.90
C LEU A 95 -3.82 9.16 1.00
N GLY A 96 -4.06 9.87 -0.11
CA GLY A 96 -5.03 10.96 -0.18
C GLY A 96 -6.45 10.50 0.17
N MET A 97 -6.90 9.37 -0.40
CA MET A 97 -8.21 8.81 -0.08
C MET A 97 -8.33 8.41 1.40
N ARG A 98 -7.27 7.86 2.01
CA ARG A 98 -7.25 7.60 3.46
C ARG A 98 -7.39 8.88 4.27
N CYS A 99 -6.66 9.94 3.92
CA CYS A 99 -6.78 11.25 4.58
C CYS A 99 -8.21 11.80 4.52
N LEU A 100 -8.91 11.61 3.40
CA LEU A 100 -10.31 11.96 3.22
C LEU A 100 -11.30 11.02 3.96
N GLY A 101 -10.79 10.08 4.76
CA GLY A 101 -11.61 9.19 5.57
C GLY A 101 -12.21 8.02 4.80
N VAL A 102 -11.62 7.58 3.68
CA VAL A 102 -12.01 6.29 3.09
C VAL A 102 -11.64 5.16 4.06
N ARG A 103 -12.56 4.21 4.18
CA ARG A 103 -12.40 3.00 4.98
C ARG A 103 -12.18 1.77 4.11
N LEU A 104 -11.50 0.79 4.67
CA LEU A 104 -11.41 -0.57 4.15
C LEU A 104 -12.41 -1.47 4.88
N THR A 105 -13.24 -2.15 4.10
CA THR A 105 -14.15 -3.18 4.61
C THR A 105 -13.72 -4.56 4.11
N SER A 106 -13.57 -5.50 5.03
CA SER A 106 -13.27 -6.91 4.73
C SER A 106 -14.55 -7.68 4.42
N GLY A 107 -14.57 -8.35 3.27
CA GLY A 107 -15.42 -9.50 2.99
C GLY A 107 -14.65 -10.81 3.16
N VAL A 108 -15.30 -11.94 2.90
CA VAL A 108 -14.71 -13.28 3.11
C VAL A 108 -13.35 -13.44 2.43
N HIS A 109 -13.20 -12.91 1.21
CA HIS A 109 -11.95 -12.99 0.43
C HIS A 109 -11.61 -11.67 -0.30
N THR A 110 -12.17 -10.55 0.13
CA THR A 110 -12.04 -9.28 -0.61
C THR A 110 -11.89 -8.10 0.34
N LEU A 111 -11.07 -7.13 -0.02
CA LEU A 111 -11.06 -5.80 0.58
C LEU A 111 -11.74 -4.81 -0.37
N ARG A 112 -12.50 -3.86 0.19
CA ARG A 112 -13.18 -2.82 -0.57
C ARG A 112 -12.98 -1.46 0.09
N LEU A 113 -12.78 -0.45 -0.74
CA LEU A 113 -12.77 0.95 -0.33
C LEU A 113 -14.21 1.48 -0.23
N GLN A 114 -14.53 2.13 0.87
CA GLN A 114 -15.85 2.72 1.12
C GLN A 114 -15.69 4.10 1.75
N ALA A 115 -16.56 5.05 1.40
CA ALA A 115 -16.66 6.29 2.15
C ALA A 115 -17.03 5.99 3.62
N ARG A 116 -16.41 6.70 4.58
CA ARG A 116 -16.81 6.61 5.98
C ARG A 116 -18.26 7.04 6.12
N ARG A 117 -19.04 6.21 6.81
CA ARG A 117 -20.33 6.60 7.38
C ARG A 117 -20.07 7.13 8.78
N GLU A 118 -20.52 8.34 9.03
CA GLU A 118 -20.44 8.93 10.35
C GLU A 118 -21.50 8.37 11.30
N PRO A 119 -21.22 8.38 12.62
CA PRO A 119 -22.26 8.22 13.63
C PRO A 119 -23.36 9.27 13.46
N PRO A 120 -24.60 8.97 13.89
CA PRO A 120 -25.65 9.98 13.96
C PRO A 120 -25.21 11.19 14.79
N GLY A 121 -25.32 12.40 14.24
CA GLY A 121 -24.97 13.64 14.91
C GLY A 121 -23.57 14.20 14.59
N GLU A 122 -22.73 13.47 13.86
CA GLU A 122 -21.45 13.98 13.36
C GLU A 122 -21.56 14.47 11.90
N PRO A 123 -20.86 15.56 11.53
CA PRO A 123 -20.83 16.04 10.15
C PRO A 123 -20.09 15.04 9.26
N PRO A 124 -20.58 14.74 8.06
CA PRO A 124 -20.01 13.70 7.24
C PRO A 124 -18.62 14.08 6.71
N SER A 125 -17.66 13.14 6.81
CA SER A 125 -16.33 13.28 6.17
C SER A 125 -16.43 13.53 4.65
N TRP A 126 -17.56 13.12 4.06
CA TRP A 126 -17.92 13.31 2.66
C TRP A 126 -19.27 14.02 2.62
N ALA A 127 -19.37 15.21 2.03
CA ALA A 127 -20.61 15.97 1.97
C ALA A 127 -21.75 15.17 1.33
N THR A 128 -21.44 14.33 0.32
CA THR A 128 -22.40 13.44 -0.34
C THR A 128 -21.73 12.14 -0.83
N PRO A 129 -22.52 11.07 -1.08
CA PRO A 129 -22.03 9.89 -1.80
C PRO A 129 -21.47 10.19 -3.20
N ASP A 130 -21.96 11.26 -3.86
CA ASP A 130 -21.44 11.71 -5.15
C ASP A 130 -20.03 12.27 -5.05
N GLN A 131 -19.74 13.06 -4.01
CA GLN A 131 -18.39 13.58 -3.78
C GLN A 131 -17.37 12.43 -3.66
N TYR A 132 -17.71 11.35 -2.95
CA TYR A 132 -16.86 10.16 -2.90
C TYR A 132 -16.66 9.53 -4.27
N ARG A 133 -17.72 9.41 -5.08
CA ARG A 133 -17.62 8.86 -6.44
C ARG A 133 -16.73 9.71 -7.32
N GLU A 134 -16.83 11.04 -7.24
CA GLU A 134 -16.04 11.99 -8.00
C GLU A 134 -14.56 11.93 -7.64
N GLU A 135 -14.21 11.97 -6.34
CA GLU A 135 -12.83 11.86 -5.91
C GLU A 135 -12.25 10.47 -6.23
N ARG A 136 -13.04 9.40 -6.05
CA ARG A 136 -12.63 8.05 -6.48
C ARG A 136 -12.37 8.00 -7.99
N ALA A 137 -13.22 8.61 -8.81
CA ALA A 137 -13.03 8.65 -10.26
C ALA A 137 -11.81 9.47 -10.67
N ARG A 138 -11.56 10.59 -9.97
CA ARG A 138 -10.41 11.45 -10.23
C ARG A 138 -9.09 10.78 -9.86
N TRP A 139 -9.02 10.14 -8.68
CA TRP A 139 -7.76 9.68 -8.10
C TRP A 139 -7.52 8.19 -8.21
N LEU A 140 -8.55 7.34 -8.18
CA LEU A 140 -8.36 5.88 -8.15
C LEU A 140 -8.62 5.22 -9.50
N ASP A 141 -9.55 5.72 -10.30
CA ASP A 141 -9.85 5.09 -11.60
C ASP A 141 -8.66 5.13 -12.60
N PRO A 142 -7.79 6.16 -12.65
CA PRO A 142 -6.55 6.11 -13.43
C PRO A 142 -5.60 4.96 -13.04
N HIS A 143 -5.72 4.47 -11.80
CA HIS A 143 -4.91 3.40 -11.24
C HIS A 143 -5.72 2.13 -10.96
N ARG A 144 -6.90 1.97 -11.58
CA ARG A 144 -7.89 0.95 -11.22
C ARG A 144 -7.30 -0.46 -11.12
N GLU A 145 -6.53 -0.87 -12.12
CA GLU A 145 -5.92 -2.21 -12.15
C GLU A 145 -4.90 -2.41 -11.01
N ALA A 146 -4.08 -1.39 -10.76
CA ALA A 146 -3.12 -1.41 -9.66
C ALA A 146 -3.82 -1.47 -8.31
N VAL A 147 -4.87 -0.67 -8.10
CA VAL A 147 -5.66 -0.67 -6.86
C VAL A 147 -6.30 -2.05 -6.63
N VAL A 148 -6.92 -2.65 -7.66
CA VAL A 148 -7.51 -3.99 -7.55
C VAL A 148 -6.44 -5.03 -7.19
N SER A 149 -5.30 -5.02 -7.87
CA SER A 149 -4.20 -5.94 -7.57
C SER A 149 -3.68 -5.79 -6.13
N LEU A 150 -3.59 -4.54 -5.63
CA LEU A 150 -3.13 -4.24 -4.28
C LEU A 150 -4.13 -4.70 -3.22
N LEU A 151 -5.43 -4.45 -3.43
CA LEU A 151 -6.48 -4.92 -2.52
C LEU A 151 -6.50 -6.45 -2.42
N SER A 152 -6.35 -7.16 -3.54
CA SER A 152 -6.21 -8.62 -3.52
C SER A 152 -4.96 -9.09 -2.77
N ALA A 153 -3.81 -8.44 -2.98
CA ALA A 153 -2.57 -8.78 -2.28
C ALA A 153 -2.67 -8.52 -0.77
N ALA A 154 -3.36 -7.45 -0.36
CA ALA A 154 -3.57 -7.11 1.04
C ALA A 154 -4.45 -8.13 1.79
N VAL A 155 -5.38 -8.80 1.11
CA VAL A 155 -6.16 -9.90 1.69
C VAL A 155 -5.27 -11.13 1.95
N SER A 156 -4.42 -11.49 0.99
CA SER A 156 -3.70 -12.77 1.01
C SER A 156 -2.42 -12.79 1.83
N ALA A 157 -1.86 -11.63 2.18
CA ALA A 157 -0.62 -11.62 2.93
C ALA A 157 -0.85 -12.14 4.38
N PRO A 158 0.10 -12.87 4.98
CA PRO A 158 -0.09 -13.46 6.32
C PRO A 158 -0.16 -12.38 7.40
N ASN A 159 -1.04 -12.56 8.39
CA ASN A 159 -1.36 -11.58 9.44
C ASN A 159 -0.25 -11.45 10.52
N SER A 160 1.01 -11.77 10.19
CA SER A 160 2.12 -11.94 11.15
C SER A 160 2.55 -10.67 11.90
N LEU A 161 1.76 -9.61 11.90
CA LEU A 161 2.08 -8.31 12.48
C LEU A 161 0.84 -7.67 13.11
N VAL A 162 0.34 -8.24 14.23
CA VAL A 162 -0.30 -7.46 15.30
C VAL A 162 -0.01 -8.13 16.65
N THR A 163 1.19 -7.91 17.18
CA THR A 163 1.41 -7.85 18.62
C THR A 163 2.44 -6.76 18.88
N ALA A 164 1.97 -5.50 18.90
CA ALA A 164 2.62 -4.50 19.72
C ALA A 164 2.12 -4.74 21.16
N ARG A 165 3.03 -5.18 22.02
CA ARG A 165 2.90 -5.03 23.48
C ARG A 165 3.47 -3.68 23.87
#